data_AF-A0A940BZM3-F1
#
_entry.id   AF-A0A940BZM3-F1
#
_cell.length_a   1.000
_cell.length_b   1.000
_cell.length_c   1.000
_cell.angle_alpha   90.00
_cell.angle_beta   90.00
_cell.angle_gamma   90.00
#
_symmetry.space_group_name_H-M   'P 1'
#
loop_
_entity.id
_entity.type
_entity.pdbx_description
1 polymer ?
#
loop_
_entity_poly.entity_id
_entity_poly.type
_entity_poly.pdbx_seq_one_letter_code
_entity_poly.pdbx_strand_id
1 'polypeptide(L)' 'MAKKSTRITLYKRVWCKIRYWQSLRDVSDSELAAYLNVCERTLRDYDKNARSLTLEKIDNFLVVNSMELHELLAL' A
#
# COMPACT_ATOMS: atom_id res chain seq x y z
N MET A 1 23.41 -25.08 -6.46
CA MET A 1 22.94 -24.07 -5.48
C MET A 1 21.48 -23.77 -5.77
N ALA A 2 20.55 -24.14 -4.89
CA ALA A 2 19.14 -23.81 -5.08
C ALA A 2 18.97 -22.29 -5.09
N LYS A 3 18.40 -21.72 -6.16
CA LYS A 3 17.95 -20.32 -6.16
C LYS A 3 16.98 -20.16 -4.98
N LYS A 4 17.42 -19.55 -3.88
CA LYS A 4 16.51 -19.10 -2.83
C LYS A 4 15.53 -18.16 -3.51
N SER A 5 14.29 -18.60 -3.71
CA SER A 5 13.19 -17.75 -4.12
C SER A 5 13.18 -16.57 -3.16
N THR A 6 13.54 -15.38 -3.65
CA THR A 6 13.55 -14.15 -2.87
C THR A 6 12.09 -13.79 -2.62
N ARG A 7 11.51 -14.37 -1.57
CA ARG A 7 10.13 -14.10 -1.16
C ARG A 7 9.94 -12.59 -1.07
N ILE A 8 8.99 -12.07 -1.85
CA ILE A 8 8.55 -10.68 -1.70
C ILE A 8 7.90 -10.55 -0.33
N THR A 9 8.40 -9.63 0.48
CA THR A 9 7.91 -9.39 1.83
C THR A 9 6.45 -8.90 1.81
N LEU A 10 5.69 -9.22 2.86
CA LEU A 10 4.27 -8.89 2.93
C LEU A 10 4.00 -7.40 2.73
N TYR A 11 4.75 -6.53 3.42
CA TYR A 11 4.61 -5.08 3.31
C TYR A 11 4.85 -4.57 1.88
N LYS A 12 5.77 -5.18 1.12
CA LYS A 12 5.97 -4.82 -0.30
C LYS A 12 4.79 -5.25 -1.15
N ARG A 13 4.25 -6.46 -0.92
CA ARG A 13 3.06 -6.93 -1.67
C ARG A 13 1.86 -6.05 -1.41
N VAL A 14 1.59 -5.69 -0.15
CA VAL A 14 0.49 -4.78 0.22
C VAL A 14 0.69 -3.41 -0.41
N TRP A 15 1.90 -2.83 -0.32
CA TRP A 15 2.18 -1.54 -0.93
C TRP A 15 1.96 -1.53 -2.45
N CYS A 16 2.42 -2.57 -3.14
CA CYS A 16 2.16 -2.72 -4.57
C CYS A 16 0.67 -2.76 -4.90
N LYS A 17 -0.16 -3.43 -4.09
CA LYS A 17 -1.61 -3.48 -4.29
C LYS A 17 -2.25 -2.11 -4.07
N ILE A 18 -1.82 -1.37 -3.05
CA ILE A 18 -2.30 0.00 -2.79
C ILE A 18 -1.94 0.95 -3.95
N ARG A 19 -0.69 0.90 -4.44
CA ARG A 19 -0.27 1.70 -5.60
C ARG A 19 -0.99 1.29 -6.89
N TYR A 20 -1.24 0.01 -7.09
CA TYR A 20 -2.02 -0.46 -8.23
C TYR A 20 -3.47 0.03 -8.16
N TRP A 21 -4.10 -0.09 -6.99
CA TRP A 21 -5.42 0.48 -6.73
C TRP A 21 -5.47 1.98 -7.04
N GLN A 22 -4.47 2.75 -6.59
CA GLN A 22 -4.36 4.18 -6.85
C GLN A 22 -4.36 4.47 -8.36
N SER A 23 -3.55 3.72 -9.12
CA SER A 23 -3.46 3.88 -10.58
C SER A 23 -4.77 3.54 -11.31
N LEU A 24 -5.51 2.54 -10.83
CA LEU A 24 -6.80 2.14 -11.40
C LEU A 24 -7.90 3.20 -11.18
N ARG A 25 -7.77 4.01 -10.13
CA ARG A 25 -8.75 5.01 -9.71
C ARG A 25 -8.37 6.44 -10.05
N ASP A 26 -7.22 6.65 -10.69
CA ASP A 26 -6.65 7.97 -11.00
C ASP A 26 -6.54 8.89 -9.77
N VAL A 27 -6.18 8.30 -8.63
CA VAL A 27 -6.06 9.00 -7.33
C VAL A 27 -4.69 9.66 -7.22
N SER A 28 -4.66 10.94 -6.86
CA SER A 28 -3.40 11.67 -6.66
C SER A 28 -2.61 11.17 -5.45
N ASP A 29 -1.31 11.45 -5.42
CA ASP A 29 -0.46 11.14 -4.25
C ASP A 29 -0.94 11.87 -2.99
N SER A 30 -1.43 13.10 -3.10
CA SER A 30 -2.00 13.86 -1.98
C SER A 30 -3.23 13.17 -1.39
N GLU A 31 -4.11 12.65 -2.23
CA GLU A 31 -5.31 11.94 -1.79
C GLU A 31 -4.96 10.59 -1.16
N LEU A 32 -4.07 9.81 -1.79
CA LEU A 32 -3.64 8.54 -1.21
C LEU A 32 -2.94 8.74 0.14
N ALA A 33 -2.12 9.77 0.28
CA ALA A 33 -1.50 10.13 1.55
C ALA A 33 -2.56 10.45 2.62
N ALA A 34 -3.62 11.18 2.26
CA ALA A 34 -4.74 11.45 3.16
C ALA A 34 -5.49 10.17 3.55
N TYR A 35 -5.76 9.25 2.62
CA TYR A 35 -6.44 7.97 2.91
C TYR A 35 -5.64 7.09 3.87
N LEU A 36 -4.31 7.11 3.74
CA LEU A 36 -3.39 6.43 4.66
C LEU A 36 -3.11 7.23 5.93
N ASN A 37 -3.68 8.43 6.08
CA ASN A 37 -3.44 9.36 7.18
C ASN A 37 -1.92 9.59 7.42
N VAL A 38 -1.21 9.95 6.35
CA VAL A 38 0.22 10.31 6.34
C VAL A 38 0.44 11.56 5.47
N CYS A 39 1.64 12.13 5.52
CA CYS A 39 2.03 13.19 4.57
C CYS A 39 2.62 12.58 3.29
N GLU A 40 2.59 13.34 2.19
CA GLU A 40 3.16 12.90 0.89
C GLU A 40 4.64 12.50 0.98
N ARG A 41 5.42 13.12 1.87
CA ARG A 41 6.81 12.73 2.10
C ARG A 41 6.89 11.27 2.55
N THR A 42 6.08 10.87 3.54
CA THR A 42 6.03 9.50 4.04
C THR A 42 5.51 8.54 2.97
N LEU A 43 4.51 8.95 2.19
CA LEU A 43 4.01 8.17 1.05
C LEU A 43 5.13 7.83 0.07
N ARG A 44 5.92 8.83 -0.34
CA ARG A 44 7.07 8.64 -1.26
C ARG A 44 8.19 7.81 -0.64
N ASP A 45 8.33 7.82 0.68
CA ASP A 45 9.30 6.97 1.37
C ASP A 45 8.88 5.48 1.36
N TYR A 46 7.58 5.18 1.33
CA TYR A 46 7.10 3.80 1.16
C TYR A 46 7.46 3.20 -0.20
N ASP A 47 7.55 3.99 -1.26
CA ASP A 47 8.00 3.52 -2.58
C ASP A 47 9.44 3.01 -2.55
N LYS A 48 10.28 3.60 -1.69
CA LYS A 48 11.63 3.11 -1.44
C LYS A 48 11.60 1.89 -0.52
N ASN A 49 10.83 1.97 0.57
CA ASN A 49 10.69 0.90 1.54
C ASN A 49 9.44 1.03 2.43
N ALA A 50 8.40 0.26 2.11
CA ALA A 50 7.14 0.22 2.87
C ALA A 50 7.20 -0.54 4.21
N ARG A 51 8.38 -0.76 4.82
CA ARG A 51 8.48 -1.50 6.09
C ARG A 51 7.74 -0.82 7.25
N SER A 52 7.67 0.50 7.25
CA SER A 52 6.96 1.30 8.24
C SER A 52 5.46 1.47 7.95
N LEU A 53 4.93 0.84 6.89
CA LEU A 53 3.49 0.80 6.64
C LEU A 53 2.81 -0.04 7.72
N THR A 54 2.17 0.62 8.67
CA THR A 54 1.49 -0.04 9.79
C THR A 54 0.14 -0.59 9.37
N LEU A 55 -0.37 -1.57 10.14
CA LEU A 55 -1.73 -2.09 9.95
C LEU A 55 -2.79 -0.99 10.11
N GLU A 56 -2.58 -0.06 11.04
CA GLU A 56 -3.46 1.10 11.22
C GLU A 56 -3.57 1.96 9.95
N LYS A 57 -2.45 2.17 9.22
CA LYS A 57 -2.51 2.94 7.97
C LYS A 57 -3.28 2.18 6.88
N ILE A 58 -3.07 0.86 6.79
CA ILE A 58 -3.81 0.00 5.87
C ILE A 58 -5.31 0.01 6.21
N ASP A 59 -5.66 -0.10 7.50
CA ASP A 59 -7.04 -0.07 7.98
C ASP A 59 -7.74 1.26 7.64
N ASN A 60 -7.08 2.40 7.89
CA ASN A 60 -7.60 3.71 7.49
C ASN A 60 -7.89 3.77 5.97
N PHE A 61 -6.95 3.28 5.16
CA PHE A 61 -7.14 3.22 3.70
C PHE A 61 -8.34 2.35 3.32
N LEU A 62 -8.50 1.18 3.95
CA LEU A 62 -9.60 0.26 3.69
C LEU A 62 -10.96 0.88 4.07
N VAL A 63 -11.04 1.48 5.27
CA VAL A 63 -12.27 2.13 5.77
C VAL A 63 -12.68 3.30 4.89
N VAL A 64 -11.75 4.20 4.55
CA VAL A 64 -12.05 5.38 3.70
C VAL A 64 -12.57 4.97 2.33
N ASN A 65 -12.08 3.85 1.79
CA ASN A 65 -12.46 3.35 0.48
C ASN A 65 -13.58 2.31 0.53
N SER A 66 -14.19 2.07 1.70
CA SER A 66 -15.22 1.04 1.91
C SER A 66 -14.83 -0.31 1.30
N MET A 67 -13.59 -0.74 1.56
CA MET A 67 -12.95 -1.90 0.96
C MET A 67 -12.47 -2.86 2.04
N GLU A 68 -12.60 -4.16 1.79
CA GLU A 68 -12.07 -5.21 2.64
C GLU A 68 -10.63 -5.60 2.23
N LEU A 69 -9.84 -6.11 3.19
CA LEU A 69 -8.44 -6.48 2.92
C LEU A 69 -8.31 -7.53 1.80
N HIS A 70 -9.23 -8.50 1.74
CA HIS A 70 -9.16 -9.55 0.73
C HIS A 70 -9.42 -9.01 -0.69
N GLU A 71 -10.23 -7.96 -0.84
CA GLU A 71 -10.49 -7.30 -2.11
C GLU A 71 -9.24 -6.57 -2.59
N LEU A 72 -8.57 -5.82 -1.70
CA LEU A 72 -7.28 -5.18 -2.00
C LEU A 72 -6.23 -6.20 -2.47
N LEU A 73 -6.14 -7.36 -1.81
CA LEU A 73 -5.17 -8.39 -2.16
C LEU A 73 -5.50 -9.09 -3.50
N ALA A 74 -6.76 -9.08 -3.92
CA ALA A 74 -7.23 -9.68 -5.16
C ALA A 74 -7.00 -8.83 -6.43
N LEU A 75 -6.78 -7.50 -6.29
CA LEU A 75 -6.51 -6.57 -7.41
C LEU A 75 -5.31 -6.93 -8.27
#